data_AF-A0A1Y2ZZX4-F1
#
_entry.id   AF-A0A1Y2ZZX4-F1
#
_cell.length_a   1.000
_cell.length_b   1.000
_cell.length_c   1.000
_cell.angle_alpha   90.00
_cell.angle_beta   90.00
_cell.angle_gamma   90.00
#
_symmetry.space_group_name_H-M   'P 1'
#
loop_
_entity.id
_entity.type
_entity.pdbx_description
1 polymer ?
#
loop_
_entity_poly.entity_id
_entity_poly.type
_entity_poly.pdbx_seq_one_letter_code
_entity_poly.pdbx_strand_id
1 'polypeptide(L)'
;MKERVFTACNQLTKQGVKPTLAQVRNALGGGSFSTISPFFRQWKEDRMTHPDPYVIDLPNEIAIINQKTTLLICKALNNHYHNAKKNQGEAQATLQMKIAKAEVIINQLRMELEYVYREKSVLEKHLSLEFRI
;
A
#
# COMPACT_ATOMS: atom_id res chain seq x y z
N MET A 1 -20.49 -38.12 14.20
CA MET A 1 -19.23 -37.32 14.11
C MET A 1 -18.93 -36.89 12.68
N LYS A 2 -18.85 -37.82 11.71
CA LYS A 2 -18.63 -37.53 10.28
C LYS A 2 -19.50 -36.38 9.75
N GLU A 3 -20.81 -36.45 9.97
CA GLU A 3 -21.77 -35.44 9.48
C GLU A 3 -21.49 -34.04 10.04
N ARG A 4 -21.13 -33.93 11.32
CA ARG A 4 -20.75 -32.64 11.94
C ARG A 4 -19.50 -32.05 11.27
N VAL A 5 -18.50 -32.87 10.98
CA VAL A 5 -17.28 -32.46 10.27
C VAL A 5 -17.62 -31.99 8.86
N PHE A 6 -18.45 -32.75 8.13
CA PHE A 6 -18.87 -32.40 6.77
C PHE A 6 -19.66 -31.09 6.74
N THR A 7 -20.61 -30.91 7.66
CA THR A 7 -21.38 -29.66 7.79
C THR A 7 -20.49 -28.47 8.07
N ALA A 8 -19.53 -28.59 9.00
CA ALA A 8 -18.57 -27.54 9.29
C ALA A 8 -17.70 -27.18 8.07
N CYS A 9 -17.18 -28.18 7.35
CA CYS A 9 -16.43 -27.95 6.12
C CYS A 9 -17.26 -27.26 5.03
N ASN A 10 -18.51 -27.70 4.84
CA ASN A 10 -19.42 -27.11 3.86
C ASN A 10 -19.79 -25.67 4.22
N GLN A 11 -20.00 -25.35 5.50
CA GLN A 11 -20.26 -23.98 5.96
C GLN A 11 -19.08 -23.06 5.69
N LEU A 12 -17.86 -23.48 6.04
CA LEU A 12 -16.63 -22.73 5.76
C LEU A 12 -16.46 -22.48 4.26
N THR A 13 -16.74 -23.49 3.43
CA THR A 13 -16.63 -23.39 1.97
C THR A 13 -17.65 -22.41 1.39
N LYS A 14 -18.91 -22.43 1.88
CA LYS A 14 -19.96 -21.46 1.49
C LYS A 14 -19.60 -20.01 1.83
N GLN A 15 -18.76 -19.81 2.84
CA GLN A 15 -18.25 -18.48 3.22
C GLN A 15 -17.03 -18.05 2.39
N GLY A 16 -16.64 -18.82 1.36
CA GLY A 16 -15.44 -18.56 0.57
C GLY A 16 -14.13 -18.91 1.29
N VAL A 17 -14.21 -19.56 2.45
CA VAL A 17 -13.03 -19.93 3.26
C VAL A 17 -12.65 -21.37 2.94
N LYS A 18 -11.40 -21.59 2.51
CA LYS A 18 -10.86 -22.94 2.33
C LYS A 18 -10.76 -23.65 3.68
N PRO A 19 -11.51 -24.75 3.94
CA PRO A 19 -11.52 -25.38 5.25
C PRO A 19 -10.15 -25.96 5.61
N THR A 20 -9.70 -25.71 6.84
CA THR A 20 -8.53 -26.35 7.46
C THR A 20 -8.95 -27.16 8.68
N LEU A 21 -8.13 -28.14 9.09
CA LEU A 21 -8.44 -28.99 10.23
C LEU A 21 -8.63 -28.18 11.54
N ALA A 22 -7.86 -27.11 11.72
CA ALA A 22 -7.99 -26.20 12.84
C ALA A 22 -9.30 -25.40 12.81
N GLN A 23 -9.66 -24.85 11.64
CA GLN A 23 -10.93 -24.11 11.49
C GLN A 23 -12.14 -25.01 11.69
N VAL A 24 -12.10 -26.24 11.19
CA VAL A 24 -13.16 -27.23 11.39
C VAL A 24 -13.28 -27.59 12.87
N ARG A 25 -12.17 -27.83 13.57
CA ARG A 25 -12.18 -28.06 15.02
C ARG A 25 -12.78 -26.87 15.78
N ASN A 26 -12.41 -25.65 15.41
CA ASN A 26 -12.94 -24.43 16.05
C ASN A 26 -14.44 -24.29 15.81
N ALA A 27 -14.91 -24.51 14.58
CA ALA A 27 -16.33 -24.48 14.22
C ALA A 27 -17.15 -25.54 14.96
N LEU A 28 -16.53 -26.67 15.32
CA LEU A 28 -17.15 -27.73 16.12
C LEU A 28 -17.18 -27.45 17.62
N GLY A 29 -16.49 -26.40 18.10
CA GLY A 29 -16.32 -26.09 19.52
C GLY A 29 -15.25 -26.93 20.23
N GLY A 30 -14.39 -27.62 19.49
CA GLY A 30 -13.32 -28.48 20.05
C GLY A 30 -13.33 -29.91 19.53
N GLY A 31 -12.66 -30.81 20.26
CA GLY A 31 -12.49 -32.23 19.91
C GLY A 31 -11.06 -32.59 19.48
N SER A 32 -10.68 -33.88 19.57
CA SER A 32 -9.33 -34.31 19.21
C SER A 32 -9.10 -34.25 17.70
N PHE A 33 -7.90 -33.79 17.30
CA PHE A 33 -7.48 -33.82 15.90
C PHE A 33 -7.47 -35.24 15.33
N SER A 34 -7.11 -36.24 16.12
CA SER A 34 -7.10 -37.66 15.71
C SER A 34 -8.51 -38.18 15.38
N THR A 35 -9.55 -37.63 16.00
CA THR A 35 -10.94 -38.00 15.74
C THR A 35 -11.52 -37.26 14.53
N ILE A 36 -11.06 -36.03 14.27
CA ILE A 36 -11.57 -35.18 13.18
C ILE A 36 -10.87 -35.49 11.86
N SER A 37 -9.57 -35.78 11.88
CA SER A 37 -8.73 -35.91 10.68
C SER A 37 -9.22 -36.96 9.66
N PRO A 38 -9.73 -38.15 10.05
CA PRO A 38 -10.18 -39.14 9.08
C PRO A 38 -11.39 -38.63 8.28
N PHE A 39 -12.36 -38.01 8.95
CA PHE A 39 -13.55 -37.47 8.30
C PHE A 39 -13.26 -36.22 7.47
N PHE A 40 -12.32 -35.37 7.93
CA PHE A 40 -11.89 -34.21 7.17
C PHE A 40 -11.19 -34.61 5.86
N ARG A 41 -10.37 -35.68 5.91
CA ARG A 41 -9.74 -36.25 4.72
C ARG A 41 -10.79 -36.85 3.77
N GLN A 42 -11.73 -37.62 4.30
CA GLN A 42 -12.82 -38.18 3.50
C GLN A 42 -13.63 -37.08 2.79
N TRP A 43 -13.96 -35.99 3.49
CA TRP A 43 -14.66 -34.85 2.89
C TRP A 43 -13.90 -34.22 1.71
N LYS A 44 -12.56 -34.15 1.79
CA LYS A 44 -11.73 -33.66 0.69
C LYS A 44 -11.75 -34.61 -0.51
N GLU A 45 -11.63 -35.90 -0.24
CA GLU A 45 -11.65 -36.95 -1.26
C GLU A 45 -13.00 -36.95 -2.00
N ASP A 46 -14.13 -36.87 -1.26
CA ASP A 46 -15.48 -36.81 -1.83
C ASP A 46 -15.68 -35.59 -2.79
N ARG A 47 -15.02 -34.45 -2.52
CA ARG A 47 -15.07 -33.27 -3.40
C ARG A 47 -14.14 -33.33 -4.60
N MET A 48 -13.11 -34.18 -4.56
CA MET A 48 -12.25 -34.42 -5.72
C MET A 48 -12.88 -35.41 -6.69
N THR A 49 -13.62 -36.40 -6.17
CA THR A 49 -14.33 -37.40 -6.99
C THR A 49 -15.68 -36.90 -7.50
N HIS A 50 -16.34 -36.01 -6.77
CA HIS A 50 -17.54 -35.31 -7.19
C HIS A 50 -17.28 -33.79 -7.16
N PRO A 51 -16.68 -33.24 -8.25
CA PRO A 51 -16.51 -31.79 -8.38
C PRO A 51 -17.86 -31.09 -8.18
N ASP A 52 -17.84 -29.96 -7.49
CA ASP A 52 -19.02 -29.12 -7.27
C ASP A 52 -19.70 -28.87 -8.64
N PRO A 53 -21.03 -29.09 -8.80
CA PRO A 53 -21.72 -28.86 -10.07
C PRO A 53 -21.64 -27.41 -10.58
N TYR A 54 -21.03 -26.51 -9.79
CA TYR A 54 -20.76 -25.12 -10.13
C TYR A 54 -19.36 -24.87 -10.72
N VAL A 55 -18.70 -25.89 -11.29
CA VAL A 55 -17.60 -25.63 -12.24
C VAL A 55 -18.23 -25.09 -13.53
N ILE A 56 -18.28 -23.77 -13.65
CA ILE A 56 -18.68 -23.13 -14.90
C ILE A 56 -17.58 -23.43 -15.92
N ASP A 57 -17.88 -24.27 -16.90
CA ASP A 57 -17.06 -24.42 -18.10
C ASP A 57 -17.19 -23.14 -18.91
N LEU A 58 -16.20 -22.26 -18.77
CA LEU A 58 -16.21 -20.96 -19.40
C LEU A 58 -15.81 -21.14 -20.87
N PRO A 59 -16.65 -20.73 -21.84
CA PRO A 59 -16.29 -20.77 -23.26
C PRO A 59 -14.90 -20.17 -23.50
N ASN A 60 -14.10 -20.85 -24.33
CA ASN A 60 -12.70 -20.49 -24.59
C ASN A 60 -12.53 -19.03 -25.03
N GLU A 61 -13.50 -18.47 -25.76
CA GLU A 61 -13.51 -17.08 -26.18
C GLU A 61 -13.48 -16.11 -24.99
N ILE A 62 -14.26 -16.41 -23.95
CA ILE A 62 -14.33 -15.58 -22.74
C ILE A 62 -13.04 -15.71 -21.93
N ALA A 63 -12.47 -16.91 -21.84
CA ALA A 63 -11.17 -17.11 -21.17
C ALA A 63 -10.05 -16.29 -21.85
N ILE A 64 -10.00 -16.30 -23.18
CA ILE A 64 -9.04 -15.52 -23.98
C ILE A 64 -9.27 -14.01 -23.79
N ILE A 65 -10.52 -13.55 -23.80
CA ILE A 65 -10.86 -12.14 -23.55
C ILE A 65 -10.41 -11.74 -22.15
N ASN A 66 -10.68 -12.54 -21.12
CA ASN A 66 -10.26 -12.25 -19.74
C ASN A 66 -8.74 -12.16 -19.61
N GLN A 67 -8.00 -13.04 -20.28
CA GLN A 67 -6.54 -12.99 -20.28
C GLN A 67 -6.03 -11.70 -20.94
N LYS A 68 -6.56 -11.34 -22.11
CA LYS A 68 -6.21 -10.10 -22.81
C LYS A 68 -6.55 -8.87 -21.97
N THR A 69 -7.74 -8.83 -21.39
CA THR A 69 -8.19 -7.74 -20.52
C THR A 69 -7.29 -7.60 -19.30
N THR A 70 -6.92 -8.70 -18.66
CA THR A 70 -5.99 -8.71 -17.52
C THR A 70 -4.63 -8.12 -17.91
N LEU A 71 -4.08 -8.51 -19.06
CA LEU A 71 -2.81 -7.97 -19.56
C LEU A 71 -2.88 -6.46 -19.82
N LEU A 72 -3.98 -5.98 -20.42
CA LEU A 72 -4.18 -4.56 -20.68
C LEU A 72 -4.30 -3.76 -19.38
N ILE A 73 -5.04 -4.27 -18.40
CA ILE A 73 -5.17 -3.66 -17.07
C ILE A 73 -3.80 -3.57 -16.39
N CYS A 74 -3.04 -4.67 -16.34
CA CYS A 74 -1.72 -4.70 -15.74
C CYS A 74 -0.77 -3.69 -16.41
N LYS A 75 -0.78 -3.61 -17.76
CA LYS A 75 0.03 -2.64 -18.51
C LYS A 75 -0.36 -1.20 -18.19
N ALA A 76 -1.66 -0.90 -18.19
CA ALA A 76 -2.17 0.43 -17.88
C ALA A 76 -1.80 0.88 -16.46
N LEU A 77 -1.96 -0.01 -15.47
CA LEU A 77 -1.60 0.24 -14.08
C LEU A 77 -0.09 0.48 -13.92
N ASN A 78 0.74 -0.36 -14.56
CA ASN A 78 2.19 -0.23 -14.44
C ASN A 78 2.69 1.09 -15.07
N ASN A 79 2.13 1.45 -16.24
CA ASN A 79 2.43 2.73 -16.89
C ASN A 79 1.99 3.92 -16.03
N HIS A 80 0.77 3.87 -15.47
CA HIS A 80 0.26 4.91 -14.59
C HIS A 80 1.15 5.10 -13.37
N TYR A 81 1.53 4.01 -12.69
CA TYR A 81 2.42 4.05 -11.53
C TYR A 81 3.79 4.64 -11.89
N HIS A 82 4.40 4.18 -12.98
CA HIS A 82 5.69 4.68 -13.44
C HIS A 82 5.64 6.18 -13.74
N ASN A 83 4.60 6.64 -14.44
CA ASN A 83 4.42 8.04 -14.79
C ASN A 83 4.17 8.91 -13.56
N ALA A 84 3.31 8.47 -12.64
CA ALA A 84 3.06 9.18 -11.39
C ALA A 84 4.34 9.35 -10.57
N LYS A 85 5.14 8.28 -10.45
CA LYS A 85 6.43 8.31 -9.74
C LYS A 85 7.42 9.27 -10.41
N LYS A 86 7.51 9.25 -11.74
CA LYS A 86 8.37 10.16 -12.50
C LYS A 86 7.96 11.62 -12.27
N ASN A 87 6.67 11.94 -12.46
CA ASN A 87 6.14 13.28 -12.30
C ASN A 87 6.33 13.80 -10.87
N GLN A 88 6.15 12.93 -9.86
CA GLN A 88 6.42 13.27 -8.47
C GLN A 88 7.90 13.62 -8.24
N GLY A 89 8.82 12.84 -8.81
CA GLY A 89 10.26 13.11 -8.73
C GLY A 89 10.63 14.45 -9.36
N GLU A 90 10.07 14.77 -10.54
CA GLU A 90 10.29 16.06 -11.22
C GLU A 90 9.74 17.25 -10.42
N ALA A 91 8.54 17.10 -9.84
CA ALA A 91 7.95 18.11 -8.98
C ALA A 91 8.80 18.33 -7.70
N GLN A 92 9.29 17.26 -7.09
CA GLN A 92 10.13 17.32 -5.91
C GLN A 92 11.48 17.99 -6.20
N ALA A 93 12.13 17.66 -7.32
CA ALA A 93 13.35 18.31 -7.76
C ALA A 93 13.15 19.81 -7.99
N THR A 94 12.02 20.19 -8.60
CA THR A 94 11.66 21.60 -8.81
C THR A 94 11.47 22.35 -7.49
N LEU A 95 10.80 21.74 -6.51
CA LEU A 95 10.63 22.32 -5.18
C LEU A 95 11.95 22.46 -4.44
N GLN A 96 12.82 21.45 -4.48
CA GLN A 96 14.16 21.51 -3.89
C GLN A 96 15.00 22.64 -4.50
N MET A 97 14.95 22.80 -5.82
CA MET A 97 15.63 23.91 -6.51
C MET A 97 15.10 25.28 -6.05
N LYS A 98 13.78 25.41 -5.85
CA LYS A 98 13.17 26.64 -5.33
C LYS A 98 13.57 26.92 -3.88
N ILE A 99 13.62 25.89 -3.03
CA ILE A 99 14.07 26.00 -1.64
C ILE A 99 15.53 26.45 -1.60
N ALA A 100 16.43 25.79 -2.34
CA ALA A 100 17.84 26.16 -2.39
C ALA A 100 18.05 27.62 -2.84
N LYS A 101 17.30 28.08 -3.86
CA LYS A 101 17.32 29.48 -4.28
C LYS A 101 16.84 30.43 -3.19
N ALA A 102 15.75 30.08 -2.49
CA ALA A 102 15.23 30.88 -1.40
C ALA A 102 16.22 30.98 -0.25
N GLU A 103 16.90 29.89 0.11
CA GLU A 103 17.96 29.87 1.13
C GLU A 103 19.12 30.80 0.78
N VAL A 104 19.58 30.77 -0.47
CA VAL A 104 20.61 31.71 -0.96
C VAL A 104 20.15 33.16 -0.81
N ILE A 105 18.92 33.48 -1.22
CA ILE A 105 18.36 34.84 -1.09
C ILE A 105 18.23 35.27 0.37
N ILE A 106 17.74 34.38 1.24
CA ILE A 106 17.62 34.65 2.68
C ILE A 106 18.99 34.98 3.28
N ASN A 107 20.02 34.22 2.92
CA ASN A 107 21.38 34.47 3.42
C ASN A 107 21.94 35.80 2.88
N GLN A 108 21.70 36.11 1.61
CA GLN A 108 22.07 37.40 1.00
C GLN A 108 21.44 38.58 1.76
N LEU A 109 20.12 38.54 1.98
CA LEU A 109 19.39 39.59 2.69
C LEU A 109 19.84 39.75 4.14
N ARG A 110 20.20 38.65 4.81
CA ARG A 110 20.77 38.69 6.17
C ARG A 110 22.11 39.44 6.19
N MET A 111 22.99 39.18 5.23
CA MET A 111 24.27 39.89 5.13
C MET A 111 24.08 41.38 4.84
N GLU A 112 23.16 41.74 3.95
CA GLU A 112 22.85 43.14 3.65
C GLU A 112 22.29 43.87 4.88
N LEU A 113 21.39 43.22 5.62
CA LEU A 113 20.82 43.75 6.86
C LEU A 113 21.90 43.94 7.94
N GLU A 114 22.82 42.99 8.11
CA GLU A 114 23.98 43.16 8.99
C GLU A 114 24.88 44.33 8.57
N TYR A 115 25.14 44.48 7.27
CA TYR A 115 25.93 45.58 6.74
C TYR A 115 25.29 46.94 7.07
N VAL A 116 24.01 47.09 6.77
CA VAL A 116 23.25 48.32 7.04
C VAL A 116 23.23 48.64 8.55
N TYR A 117 23.06 47.64 9.41
CA TYR A 117 23.10 47.86 10.87
C TYR A 117 24.48 48.31 11.36
N ARG A 118 25.57 47.77 10.79
CA ARG A 118 26.93 48.21 11.13
C ARG A 118 27.16 49.67 10.72
N GLU A 119 26.78 50.02 9.50
CA GLU A 119 26.93 51.38 8.97
C GLU A 119 26.15 52.40 9.81
N LYS A 120 24.89 52.09 10.13
CA LYS A 120 24.07 52.90 11.05
C LYS A 120 24.78 53.09 12.40
N SER A 121 25.29 52.01 13.00
CA SER A 121 25.98 52.08 14.29
C SER A 121 27.22 52.98 14.26
N VAL A 122 27.98 52.95 13.16
CA VAL A 122 29.16 53.81 12.98
C VAL A 122 28.73 55.29 12.87
N LEU A 123 27.70 55.57 12.08
CA LEU A 123 27.17 56.93 11.91
C LEU A 123 26.62 57.50 13.23
N GLU A 124 25.86 56.70 13.99
CA GLU A 124 25.36 57.09 15.32
C GLU A 124 26.50 57.43 16.28
N LYS A 125 27.59 56.66 16.27
CA LYS A 125 28.79 56.95 17.07
C LYS A 125 29.45 58.26 16.66
N HIS A 126 29.66 58.49 15.36
CA HIS A 126 30.23 59.76 14.88
C HIS A 126 29.39 60.96 15.29
N LEU A 127 28.07 60.88 15.09
CA LEU A 127 27.14 61.95 15.48
C LEU A 127 27.22 62.23 16.99
N SER A 128 27.27 61.18 17.82
CA SER A 128 27.40 61.32 19.28
C SER A 128 28.71 61.96 19.75
N LEU A 129 29.78 61.90 18.93
CA LEU A 129 31.07 62.52 19.21
C LEU A 129 31.10 64.00 18.78
N GLU A 130 30.45 64.34 17.66
CA GLU A 130 30.36 65.72 17.18
C GLU A 130 29.50 66.63 18.07
N PHE A 131 28.43 66.09 18.68
CA PHE A 131 27.54 66.85 19.57
C PHE A 131 27.98 66.87 21.05
N ARG A 132 29.21 66.44 21.35
CA ARG A 132 29.74 66.32 22.74
C ARG A 132 30.65 67.49 23.17
N ILE A 133 30.58 68.61 22.46
CA ILE A 133 31.25 69.90 22.73
C ILE A 133 30.19 70.89 23.21
#